data_AF-A0A6N9AFV3-F1
#
_entry.id   AF-A0A6N9AFV3-F1
#
_cell.length_a   1.000
_cell.length_b   1.000
_cell.length_c   1.000
_cell.angle_alpha   90.00
_cell.angle_beta   90.00
_cell.angle_gamma   90.00
#
_symmetry.space_group_name_H-M   'P 1'
#
loop_
_entity.id
_entity.type
_entity.pdbx_description
1 polymer ?
#
loop_
_entity_poly.entity_id
_entity_poly.type
_entity_poly.pdbx_seq_one_letter_code
_entity_poly.pdbx_strand_id
1 'polypeptide(L)'
;MSKRKYFLSLVLLVVLGLGSVLEARAQVGTCTSALGESYLDINNVRARIFNNGNLFWRGSPHVYNVPKGGGAQAIFTGGIWIGGNVGGQLRVAAARYGNYHFWAGPLDDNGAPPADCAPFDRLYKVSIDDIQDYEATGVTTPDLRDWPTGLGAPTYAPPGNGVDDDGDGETDEAGETIFVLSQPLAQRVDRVIDLAGGERPAILGDQSIWWIMNDRGNEHNGASSPPIGLEVHATAFAFRTAGDIGNATFYKVDLYYKGNQPFTDVHMAIFSDPDLGNFQDDWVGSDTTLGVGYVWNSDNEDEGSDGYGSPAPAAGYDFFQGPIVPSPGDSAKVSTDWIQDFRNLEMTSFTFYNNGGGVTEDPSTALDHYNYMRGRWKDGKCITEGGNGRDFSEDCTAYMFPGDPGASDDTCQYWSECNSDGAGTNIEAADRRFVMGTGPFTINPGDFQQIVYGLVWAQGVDNFDSVQKMKGASALAQAAYDIDFQIPAPPAPPEVTVTAVDGGAILEWTNSP
;
A
#
# COMPACT_ATOMS: atom_id res chain seq x y z
N MET A 1 -72.27 3.74 -48.15
CA MET A 1 -71.48 2.52 -47.84
C MET A 1 -71.03 2.62 -46.39
N SER A 2 -71.63 1.81 -45.52
CA SER A 2 -71.56 1.92 -44.05
C SER A 2 -70.34 1.22 -43.48
N LYS A 3 -69.71 1.89 -42.51
CA LYS A 3 -68.56 1.46 -41.70
C LYS A 3 -68.90 0.22 -40.85
N ARG A 4 -67.95 -0.73 -40.74
CA ARG A 4 -67.87 -1.69 -39.63
C ARG A 4 -66.43 -1.71 -39.11
N LYS A 5 -66.28 -1.38 -37.83
CA LYS A 5 -65.04 -1.52 -37.05
C LYS A 5 -64.85 -2.98 -36.66
N TYR A 6 -63.64 -3.52 -36.79
CA TYR A 6 -63.19 -4.69 -36.04
C TYR A 6 -61.90 -4.33 -35.29
N PHE A 7 -61.94 -4.64 -33.99
CA PHE A 7 -60.84 -4.63 -33.04
C PHE A 7 -59.77 -5.66 -33.46
N LEU A 8 -58.48 -5.29 -33.39
CA LEU A 8 -57.38 -6.25 -33.39
C LEU A 8 -56.56 -6.01 -32.12
N SER A 9 -56.54 -7.02 -31.24
CA SER A 9 -55.79 -7.01 -29.98
C SER A 9 -54.28 -6.99 -30.26
N LEU A 10 -53.58 -6.06 -29.62
CA LEU A 10 -52.12 -6.00 -29.57
C LEU A 10 -51.63 -7.01 -28.52
N VAL A 11 -50.93 -8.06 -28.94
CA VAL A 11 -50.19 -8.95 -28.04
C VAL A 11 -48.82 -8.32 -27.82
N LEU A 12 -48.58 -7.82 -26.60
CA LEU A 12 -47.27 -7.35 -26.15
C LEU A 12 -46.43 -8.58 -25.76
N LEU A 13 -45.44 -8.93 -26.59
CA LEU A 13 -44.43 -9.92 -26.23
C LEU A 13 -43.37 -9.22 -25.35
N VAL A 14 -43.42 -9.44 -24.05
CA VAL A 14 -42.33 -9.07 -23.13
C VAL A 14 -41.26 -10.15 -23.26
N VAL A 15 -40.19 -9.84 -23.99
CA VAL A 15 -38.97 -10.64 -23.97
C VAL A 15 -38.19 -10.23 -22.72
N LEU A 16 -38.28 -11.05 -21.67
CA LEU A 16 -37.33 -11.03 -20.56
C LEU A 16 -35.99 -11.56 -21.09
N GLY A 17 -35.18 -10.66 -21.64
CA GLY A 17 -33.77 -10.93 -21.92
C GLY A 17 -33.00 -10.84 -20.61
N LEU A 18 -32.60 -11.99 -20.06
CA LEU A 18 -31.45 -12.08 -19.17
C LEU A 18 -30.21 -11.74 -20.03
N GLY A 19 -29.96 -10.45 -20.20
CA GLY A 19 -28.71 -9.97 -20.76
C GLY A 19 -27.64 -10.10 -19.68
N SER A 20 -26.71 -11.03 -19.87
CA SER A 20 -25.39 -10.91 -19.28
C SER A 20 -24.84 -9.55 -19.72
N VAL A 21 -24.67 -8.63 -18.76
CA VAL A 21 -23.93 -7.40 -19.00
C VAL A 21 -22.49 -7.85 -19.22
N LEU A 22 -22.06 -7.96 -20.47
CA LEU A 22 -20.64 -7.95 -20.78
C LEU A 22 -20.14 -6.59 -20.31
N GLU A 23 -19.49 -6.55 -19.13
CA GLU A 23 -18.75 -5.37 -18.70
C GLU A 23 -17.68 -5.09 -19.77
N ALA A 24 -17.85 -3.97 -20.48
CA ALA A 24 -17.01 -3.64 -21.61
C ALA A 24 -15.59 -3.33 -21.11
N ARG A 25 -14.60 -4.05 -21.63
CA ARG A 25 -13.18 -3.66 -21.53
C ARG A 25 -12.99 -2.37 -22.32
N ALA A 26 -12.53 -1.32 -21.66
CA ALA A 26 -12.19 -0.05 -22.31
C ALA A 26 -10.67 0.12 -22.27
N GLN A 27 -10.05 0.10 -23.45
CA GLN A 27 -8.64 0.43 -23.60
C GLN A 27 -8.52 1.93 -23.87
N VAL A 28 -7.81 2.65 -22.99
CA VAL A 28 -7.54 4.09 -23.15
C VAL A 28 -6.16 4.31 -23.77
N GLY A 29 -5.11 3.75 -23.15
CA GLY A 29 -3.74 3.79 -23.66
C GLY A 29 -3.26 2.51 -24.33
N THR A 30 -2.01 2.54 -24.78
CA THR A 30 -1.31 1.40 -25.41
C THR A 30 0.02 1.10 -24.74
N CYS A 31 0.21 1.52 -23.50
CA CYS A 31 1.47 1.32 -22.78
C CYS A 31 1.75 -0.17 -22.55
N THR A 32 3.01 -0.54 -22.66
CA THR A 32 3.51 -1.85 -22.23
C THR A 32 3.56 -1.92 -20.72
N SER A 33 3.50 -3.12 -20.14
CA SER A 33 3.65 -3.31 -18.69
C SER A 33 4.91 -2.62 -18.16
N ALA A 34 4.77 -1.92 -17.04
CA ALA A 34 5.88 -1.22 -16.44
C ALA A 34 6.96 -2.21 -15.94
N LEU A 35 8.22 -1.89 -16.24
CA LEU A 35 9.39 -2.73 -15.97
C LEU A 35 10.29 -2.19 -14.86
N GLY A 36 9.96 -1.00 -14.33
CA GLY A 36 10.67 -0.39 -13.22
C GLY A 36 10.83 -1.31 -12.02
N GLU A 37 12.02 -1.25 -11.41
CA GLU A 37 12.37 -1.97 -10.20
C GLU A 37 13.41 -1.18 -9.40
N SER A 38 13.26 -1.18 -8.07
CA SER A 38 14.31 -0.77 -7.13
C SER A 38 14.21 -1.59 -5.85
N TYR A 39 15.19 -1.46 -4.97
CA TYR A 39 15.20 -2.10 -3.66
C TYR A 39 15.32 -1.05 -2.57
N LEU A 40 14.35 -1.04 -1.65
CA LEU A 40 14.47 -0.38 -0.36
C LEU A 40 15.30 -1.30 0.53
N ASP A 41 16.52 -0.91 0.84
CA ASP A 41 17.56 -1.80 1.35
C ASP A 41 18.40 -1.16 2.47
N ILE A 42 17.74 -0.48 3.40
CA ILE A 42 18.34 0.18 4.56
C ILE A 42 18.10 -0.60 5.85
N ASN A 43 19.00 -0.46 6.82
CA ASN A 43 18.92 -1.13 8.13
C ASN A 43 18.64 -2.63 8.05
N ASN A 44 17.58 -3.14 8.69
CA ASN A 44 17.25 -4.55 8.75
C ASN A 44 16.18 -4.98 7.71
N VAL A 45 15.85 -4.11 6.74
CA VAL A 45 14.84 -4.40 5.71
C VAL A 45 15.45 -4.45 4.32
N ARG A 46 15.00 -5.40 3.50
CA ARG A 46 15.22 -5.41 2.05
C ARG A 46 13.92 -5.74 1.33
N ALA A 47 13.35 -4.77 0.62
CA ALA A 47 12.09 -4.89 -0.07
C ALA A 47 12.23 -4.50 -1.55
N ARG A 48 11.72 -5.33 -2.46
CA ARG A 48 11.71 -5.08 -3.90
C ARG A 48 10.45 -4.31 -4.29
N ILE A 49 10.64 -3.15 -4.91
CA ILE A 49 9.58 -2.20 -5.25
C ILE A 49 9.45 -2.09 -6.77
N PHE A 50 8.21 -2.02 -7.26
CA PHE A 50 7.89 -1.86 -8.68
C PHE A 50 6.95 -0.65 -8.88
N ASN A 51 6.82 -0.21 -10.12
CA ASN A 51 6.00 0.92 -10.54
C ASN A 51 4.69 0.50 -11.24
N ASN A 52 4.17 -0.69 -10.95
CA ASN A 52 2.98 -1.28 -11.56
C ASN A 52 1.87 -1.60 -10.55
N GLY A 53 1.93 -0.99 -9.36
CA GLY A 53 0.97 -1.18 -8.26
C GLY A 53 1.20 -2.45 -7.41
N ASN A 54 2.14 -3.30 -7.80
CA ASN A 54 2.52 -4.50 -7.07
C ASN A 54 3.81 -4.31 -6.28
N LEU A 55 3.95 -5.05 -5.19
CA LEU A 55 5.10 -5.07 -4.30
C LEU A 55 5.70 -6.48 -4.21
N PHE A 56 7.02 -6.54 -4.11
CA PHE A 56 7.85 -7.69 -3.72
C PHE A 56 7.96 -8.85 -4.73
N TRP A 57 6.89 -9.21 -5.45
CA TRP A 57 6.93 -10.30 -6.45
C TRP A 57 6.57 -9.84 -7.87
N ARG A 58 7.51 -9.98 -8.81
CA ARG A 58 7.23 -9.94 -10.26
C ARG A 58 7.93 -11.11 -10.95
N GLY A 59 7.74 -12.29 -10.37
CA GLY A 59 8.52 -13.49 -10.65
C GLY A 59 9.71 -13.65 -9.68
N SER A 60 10.26 -14.86 -9.68
CA SER A 60 11.30 -15.27 -8.73
C SER A 60 12.62 -14.48 -8.90
N PRO A 61 13.30 -14.10 -7.80
CA PRO A 61 12.84 -14.23 -6.41
C PRO A 61 11.83 -13.14 -6.04
N HIS A 62 10.85 -13.44 -5.18
CA HIS A 62 10.18 -12.39 -4.40
C HIS A 62 11.16 -11.88 -3.34
N VAL A 63 11.04 -10.60 -2.96
CA VAL A 63 11.93 -10.02 -1.95
C VAL A 63 11.17 -9.05 -1.05
N TYR A 64 10.89 -9.51 0.17
CA TYR A 64 10.62 -8.70 1.35
C TYR A 64 11.24 -9.41 2.55
N ASN A 65 12.50 -9.10 2.81
CA ASN A 65 13.32 -9.82 3.77
C ASN A 65 13.58 -8.97 5.01
N VAL A 66 13.08 -9.46 6.13
CA VAL A 66 13.33 -8.95 7.49
C VAL A 66 13.56 -10.17 8.39
N PRO A 67 14.70 -10.30 9.08
CA PRO A 67 15.88 -9.44 9.02
C PRO A 67 16.61 -9.54 7.68
N LYS A 68 17.15 -8.40 7.21
CA LYS A 68 17.90 -8.30 5.96
C LYS A 68 19.12 -9.23 5.99
N GLY A 69 19.29 -10.01 4.92
CA GLY A 69 20.35 -11.00 4.77
C GLY A 69 19.95 -12.41 5.20
N GLY A 70 18.75 -12.58 5.76
CA GLY A 70 18.14 -13.90 5.99
C GLY A 70 17.69 -14.60 4.70
N GLY A 71 17.41 -15.90 4.80
CA GLY A 71 16.85 -16.69 3.69
C GLY A 71 15.34 -16.50 3.53
N ALA A 72 14.63 -16.38 4.65
CA ALA A 72 13.17 -16.25 4.71
C ALA A 72 12.67 -14.87 4.26
N GLN A 73 11.44 -14.85 3.75
CA GLN A 73 10.73 -13.65 3.33
C GLN A 73 9.54 -13.45 4.25
N ALA A 74 9.30 -12.22 4.71
CA ALA A 74 8.16 -11.95 5.58
C ALA A 74 6.86 -11.73 4.78
N ILE A 75 6.99 -11.27 3.54
CA ILE A 75 5.86 -11.05 2.62
C ILE A 75 6.25 -11.55 1.22
N PHE A 76 5.42 -12.38 0.59
CA PHE A 76 5.60 -12.88 -0.76
C PHE A 76 5.18 -11.84 -1.79
N THR A 77 3.95 -11.35 -1.73
CA THR A 77 3.49 -10.25 -2.57
C THR A 77 2.47 -9.35 -1.87
N GLY A 78 2.35 -8.12 -2.36
CA GLY A 78 1.28 -7.23 -1.96
C GLY A 78 1.01 -6.16 -2.99
N GLY A 79 0.05 -5.28 -2.72
CA GLY A 79 -0.22 -4.17 -3.61
C GLY A 79 -1.45 -3.37 -3.22
N ILE A 80 -1.67 -2.27 -3.93
CA ILE A 80 -2.83 -1.42 -3.73
C ILE A 80 -3.98 -1.88 -4.63
N TRP A 81 -5.16 -2.00 -4.05
CA TRP A 81 -6.41 -2.16 -4.78
C TRP A 81 -7.28 -0.91 -4.57
N ILE A 82 -8.00 -0.50 -5.60
CA ILE A 82 -8.96 0.58 -5.50
C ILE A 82 -10.13 0.34 -6.42
N GLY A 83 -11.35 0.63 -5.94
CA GLY A 83 -12.55 0.49 -6.75
C GLY A 83 -13.72 1.28 -6.23
N GLY A 84 -14.68 1.54 -7.11
CA GLY A 84 -15.88 2.33 -6.82
C GLY A 84 -16.67 2.65 -8.08
N ASN A 85 -17.62 3.58 -7.97
CA ASN A 85 -18.55 3.94 -9.02
C ASN A 85 -18.15 5.25 -9.73
N VAL A 86 -18.06 5.20 -11.07
CA VAL A 86 -17.93 6.38 -11.93
C VAL A 86 -19.10 6.41 -12.91
N GLY A 87 -20.01 7.37 -12.75
CA GLY A 87 -21.20 7.49 -13.62
C GLY A 87 -22.13 6.27 -13.57
N GLY A 88 -22.21 5.60 -12.41
CA GLY A 88 -23.03 4.40 -12.20
C GLY A 88 -22.41 3.08 -12.69
N GLN A 89 -21.14 3.11 -13.13
CA GLN A 89 -20.39 1.92 -13.52
C GLN A 89 -19.28 1.64 -12.50
N LEU A 90 -19.20 0.38 -12.04
CA LEU A 90 -18.09 -0.09 -11.23
C LEU A 90 -16.79 -0.06 -12.03
N ARG A 91 -15.74 0.52 -11.43
CA ARG A 91 -14.38 0.54 -11.96
C ARG A 91 -13.42 0.13 -10.86
N VAL A 92 -12.47 -0.74 -11.19
CA VAL A 92 -11.57 -1.37 -10.24
C VAL A 92 -10.17 -1.52 -10.84
N ALA A 93 -9.16 -1.07 -10.09
CA ALA A 93 -7.77 -1.41 -10.28
C ALA A 93 -7.33 -2.31 -9.11
N ALA A 94 -7.38 -3.63 -9.32
CA ALA A 94 -6.98 -4.62 -8.32
C ALA A 94 -6.17 -5.75 -8.98
N ALA A 95 -4.85 -5.71 -8.82
CA ALA A 95 -3.94 -6.73 -9.38
C ALA A 95 -3.43 -7.65 -8.28
N ARG A 96 -3.18 -8.92 -8.60
CA ARG A 96 -2.67 -9.92 -7.66
C ARG A 96 -1.35 -10.52 -8.12
N TYR A 97 -1.37 -11.13 -9.31
CA TYR A 97 -0.22 -11.86 -9.85
C TYR A 97 -0.09 -11.60 -11.35
N GLY A 98 0.80 -10.70 -11.75
CA GLY A 98 1.11 -10.45 -13.17
C GLY A 98 0.03 -9.72 -13.97
N ASN A 99 -1.20 -9.60 -13.45
CA ASN A 99 -2.33 -8.89 -14.06
C ASN A 99 -2.37 -7.41 -13.64
N TYR A 100 -1.24 -6.72 -13.78
CA TYR A 100 -1.07 -5.36 -13.28
C TYR A 100 -2.04 -4.36 -13.93
N HIS A 101 -2.59 -3.47 -13.10
CA HIS A 101 -3.56 -2.44 -13.51
C HIS A 101 -2.99 -1.01 -13.39
N PHE A 102 -1.68 -0.90 -13.21
CA PHE A 102 -0.98 0.38 -13.23
C PHE A 102 0.20 0.31 -14.21
N TRP A 103 0.44 1.43 -14.88
CA TRP A 103 1.51 1.66 -15.84
C TRP A 103 2.34 2.88 -15.42
N ALA A 104 3.60 2.90 -15.83
CA ALA A 104 4.51 3.98 -15.50
C ALA A 104 4.04 5.34 -16.05
N GLY A 105 4.26 6.39 -15.28
CA GLY A 105 4.11 7.77 -15.76
C GLY A 105 2.78 8.44 -15.44
N PRO A 106 2.68 9.75 -15.77
CA PRO A 106 1.56 10.61 -15.42
C PRO A 106 0.39 10.53 -16.39
N LEU A 107 -0.75 11.07 -15.99
CA LEU A 107 -1.86 11.40 -16.87
C LEU A 107 -1.82 12.89 -17.23
N ASP A 108 -2.28 13.23 -18.44
CA ASP A 108 -2.53 14.63 -18.79
C ASP A 108 -3.80 15.18 -18.11
N ASP A 109 -4.09 16.47 -18.30
CA ASP A 109 -5.25 17.12 -17.69
C ASP A 109 -6.61 16.55 -18.13
N ASN A 110 -6.64 15.82 -19.25
CA ASN A 110 -7.83 15.11 -19.73
C ASN A 110 -7.87 13.65 -19.25
N GLY A 111 -6.88 13.24 -18.45
CA GLY A 111 -6.72 11.89 -17.97
C GLY A 111 -6.27 10.91 -19.06
N ALA A 112 -5.57 11.36 -20.09
CA ALA A 112 -4.95 10.48 -21.09
C ALA A 112 -3.53 10.09 -20.64
N PRO A 113 -3.13 8.80 -20.78
CA PRO A 113 -1.78 8.37 -20.48
C PRO A 113 -0.79 8.84 -21.57
N PRO A 114 0.53 8.74 -21.32
CA PRO A 114 1.54 9.00 -22.32
C PRO A 114 1.42 7.99 -23.48
N ALA A 115 1.82 8.39 -24.69
CA ALA A 115 1.86 7.48 -25.83
C ALA A 115 2.90 6.35 -25.65
N ASP A 116 3.99 6.66 -24.95
CA ASP A 116 5.03 5.73 -24.52
C ASP A 116 5.29 5.93 -23.03
N CYS A 117 5.07 4.88 -22.24
CA CYS A 117 5.29 4.89 -20.79
C CYS A 117 6.73 4.51 -20.40
N ALA A 118 7.54 3.95 -21.31
CA ALA A 118 8.88 3.47 -21.00
C ALA A 118 9.83 4.53 -20.40
N PRO A 119 9.76 5.83 -20.77
CA PRO A 119 10.57 6.86 -20.12
C PRO A 119 10.31 7.04 -18.62
N PHE A 120 9.14 6.60 -18.14
CA PHE A 120 8.73 6.74 -16.74
C PHE A 120 9.00 5.46 -15.92
N ASP A 121 9.69 4.46 -16.49
CA ASP A 121 9.94 3.20 -15.80
C ASP A 121 10.91 3.33 -14.61
N ARG A 122 11.63 4.43 -14.50
CA ARG A 122 12.60 4.63 -13.42
C ARG A 122 11.90 4.89 -12.08
N LEU A 123 12.32 4.16 -11.06
CA LEU A 123 12.09 4.50 -9.65
C LEU A 123 13.34 5.22 -9.14
N TYR A 124 13.16 6.32 -8.40
CA TYR A 124 14.26 7.18 -7.96
C TYR A 124 14.58 6.91 -6.50
N LYS A 125 15.73 6.30 -6.21
CA LYS A 125 16.19 5.99 -4.85
C LYS A 125 17.21 7.03 -4.37
N VAL A 126 16.88 7.71 -3.27
CA VAL A 126 17.77 8.69 -2.63
C VAL A 126 17.82 8.42 -1.13
N SER A 127 19.00 8.54 -0.56
CA SER A 127 19.25 8.44 0.88
C SER A 127 19.75 9.77 1.46
N ILE A 128 19.67 9.90 2.79
CA ILE A 128 20.27 11.04 3.50
C ILE A 128 21.79 11.10 3.24
N ASP A 129 22.45 9.93 3.12
CA ASP A 129 23.88 9.87 2.83
C ASP A 129 24.20 10.45 1.43
N ASP A 130 23.36 10.21 0.42
CA ASP A 130 23.55 10.81 -0.91
C ASP A 130 23.49 12.35 -0.87
N ILE A 131 22.58 12.89 -0.06
CA ILE A 131 22.43 14.33 0.13
C ILE A 131 23.65 14.89 0.87
N GLN A 132 24.08 14.23 1.96
CA GLN A 132 25.25 14.65 2.74
C GLN A 132 26.55 14.58 1.93
N ASP A 133 26.74 13.55 1.11
CA ASP A 133 27.89 13.42 0.22
C ASP A 133 27.91 14.53 -0.83
N TYR A 134 26.75 14.91 -1.37
CA TYR A 134 26.63 16.06 -2.25
C TYR A 134 27.02 17.36 -1.55
N GLU A 135 26.53 17.61 -0.33
CA GLU A 135 26.90 18.81 0.43
C GLU A 135 28.40 18.88 0.72
N ALA A 136 29.02 17.74 1.05
CA ALA A 136 30.42 17.67 1.40
C ALA A 136 31.35 17.76 0.19
N THR A 137 30.94 17.23 -0.97
CA THR A 137 31.87 16.97 -2.09
C THR A 137 31.38 17.46 -3.45
N GLY A 138 30.09 17.78 -3.59
CA GLY A 138 29.43 18.08 -4.87
C GLY A 138 29.16 16.84 -5.74
N VAL A 139 29.43 15.62 -5.24
CA VAL A 139 29.20 14.37 -5.97
C VAL A 139 27.75 13.94 -5.80
N THR A 140 27.11 13.54 -6.89
CA THR A 140 25.71 13.07 -6.91
C THR A 140 25.62 11.63 -7.37
N THR A 141 24.72 10.85 -6.79
CA THR A 141 24.22 9.63 -7.45
C THR A 141 23.36 9.98 -8.67
N PRO A 142 23.14 9.04 -9.60
CA PRO A 142 22.25 9.28 -10.74
C PRO A 142 20.83 9.63 -10.32
N ASP A 143 20.29 9.03 -9.26
CA ASP A 143 18.91 9.27 -8.81
C ASP A 143 18.79 10.63 -8.11
N LEU A 144 19.79 11.05 -7.34
CA LEU A 144 19.84 12.39 -6.75
C LEU A 144 19.94 13.48 -7.83
N ARG A 145 20.83 13.29 -8.81
CA ARG A 145 21.01 14.26 -9.91
C ARG A 145 19.76 14.40 -10.78
N ASP A 146 19.10 13.29 -11.07
CA ASP A 146 17.96 13.25 -11.99
C ASP A 146 16.61 13.28 -11.25
N TRP A 147 16.60 13.65 -9.96
CA TRP A 147 15.40 13.65 -9.12
C TRP A 147 14.27 14.43 -9.80
N PRO A 148 13.08 13.84 -10.02
CA PRO A 148 12.13 14.34 -11.00
C PRO A 148 11.15 15.35 -10.38
N THR A 149 11.67 16.48 -9.88
CA THR A 149 10.87 17.57 -9.28
C THR A 149 9.69 17.99 -10.18
N GLY A 150 9.90 18.04 -11.50
CA GLY A 150 8.88 18.36 -12.49
C GLY A 150 7.73 17.37 -12.54
N LEU A 151 7.95 16.10 -12.20
CA LEU A 151 6.92 15.07 -12.12
C LEU A 151 6.24 15.01 -10.74
N GLY A 152 6.52 15.96 -9.85
CA GLY A 152 5.91 16.03 -8.52
C GLY A 152 6.65 15.22 -7.45
N ALA A 153 7.88 14.77 -7.70
CA ALA A 153 8.69 14.22 -6.63
C ALA A 153 8.93 15.27 -5.55
N PRO A 154 8.74 14.95 -4.25
CA PRO A 154 8.89 15.92 -3.17
C PRO A 154 10.28 16.56 -3.19
N THR A 155 10.31 17.89 -3.21
CA THR A 155 11.53 18.68 -3.30
C THR A 155 11.36 19.94 -2.47
N TYR A 156 12.28 20.19 -1.54
CA TYR A 156 12.35 21.44 -0.78
C TYR A 156 12.79 22.59 -1.68
N ALA A 157 12.06 23.70 -1.58
CA ALA A 157 12.42 24.97 -2.19
C ALA A 157 13.62 25.58 -1.44
N PRO A 158 14.51 26.33 -2.12
CA PRO A 158 15.62 27.00 -1.47
C PRO A 158 15.10 28.25 -0.73
N PRO A 159 15.21 28.31 0.61
CA PRO A 159 14.58 29.39 1.37
C PRO A 159 15.23 30.74 1.08
N GLY A 160 14.41 31.80 1.03
CA GLY A 160 14.87 33.17 0.90
C GLY A 160 15.50 33.53 -0.47
N ASN A 161 15.18 32.76 -1.51
CA ASN A 161 15.52 33.07 -2.91
C ASN A 161 14.66 34.23 -3.49
N GLY A 162 13.58 34.63 -2.79
CA GLY A 162 12.62 35.64 -3.24
C GLY A 162 11.64 35.15 -4.31
N VAL A 163 11.50 33.83 -4.45
CA VAL A 163 10.53 33.13 -5.30
C VAL A 163 9.44 32.54 -4.40
N ASP A 164 8.27 32.36 -5.01
CA ASP A 164 7.08 31.70 -4.46
C ASP A 164 6.93 30.41 -5.28
N ASP A 165 7.62 29.34 -4.85
CA ASP A 165 7.74 28.09 -5.61
C ASP A 165 6.53 27.17 -5.40
N ASP A 166 5.70 27.40 -4.38
CA ASP A 166 4.47 26.65 -4.10
C ASP A 166 3.18 27.38 -4.54
N GLY A 167 3.25 28.69 -4.77
CA GLY A 167 2.17 29.51 -5.27
C GLY A 167 1.20 29.99 -4.19
N ASP A 168 1.61 29.98 -2.91
CA ASP A 168 0.77 30.42 -1.78
C ASP A 168 0.71 31.96 -1.64
N GLY A 169 1.58 32.67 -2.36
CA GLY A 169 1.66 34.13 -2.40
C GLY A 169 2.71 34.74 -1.46
N GLU A 170 3.49 33.92 -0.76
CA GLU A 170 4.62 34.32 0.07
C GLU A 170 5.94 33.80 -0.51
N THR A 171 7.08 34.25 0.05
CA THR A 171 8.40 33.78 -0.39
C THR A 171 8.83 32.55 0.38
N ASP A 172 9.49 31.62 -0.31
CA ASP A 172 9.77 30.30 0.26
C ASP A 172 10.48 30.33 1.63
N GLU A 173 9.85 29.73 2.64
CA GLU A 173 10.41 29.48 3.97
C GLU A 173 11.13 28.13 4.06
N ALA A 174 11.93 27.95 5.10
CA ALA A 174 12.68 26.72 5.29
C ALA A 174 11.73 25.54 5.56
N GLY A 175 11.75 24.55 4.68
CA GLY A 175 10.91 23.35 4.77
C GLY A 175 9.73 23.34 3.80
N GLU A 176 9.50 24.42 3.07
CA GLU A 176 8.48 24.45 2.02
C GLU A 176 8.90 23.62 0.80
N THR A 177 7.92 23.01 0.16
CA THR A 177 8.13 22.13 -0.99
C THR A 177 7.64 22.77 -2.27
N ILE A 178 8.36 22.54 -3.36
CA ILE A 178 8.03 23.06 -4.67
C ILE A 178 6.73 22.42 -5.20
N PHE A 179 5.73 23.25 -5.52
CA PHE A 179 4.55 22.83 -6.26
C PHE A 179 4.52 23.51 -7.63
N VAL A 180 5.06 22.82 -8.65
CA VAL A 180 5.05 23.38 -10.03
C VAL A 180 3.65 23.23 -10.65
N LEU A 181 2.68 24.05 -10.26
CA LEU A 181 1.30 24.00 -10.76
C LEU A 181 1.10 24.72 -12.09
N SER A 182 2.11 25.47 -12.56
CA SER A 182 1.99 26.34 -13.74
C SER A 182 1.92 25.59 -15.08
N GLN A 183 2.22 24.28 -15.12
CA GLN A 183 2.14 23.43 -16.31
C GLN A 183 1.65 22.00 -16.01
N PRO A 184 1.00 21.32 -16.98
CA PRO A 184 0.59 19.93 -16.83
C PRO A 184 1.80 19.03 -16.53
N LEU A 185 1.64 18.07 -15.63
CA LEU A 185 2.74 17.25 -15.10
C LEU A 185 3.49 16.47 -16.20
N ALA A 186 2.74 15.94 -17.19
CA ALA A 186 3.33 15.29 -18.36
C ALA A 186 4.24 16.18 -19.23
N GLN A 187 4.12 17.51 -19.13
CA GLN A 187 4.94 18.47 -19.88
C GLN A 187 6.19 18.92 -19.09
N ARG A 188 6.29 18.53 -17.82
CA ARG A 188 7.38 18.90 -16.90
C ARG A 188 8.44 17.81 -16.76
N VAL A 189 8.44 16.79 -17.63
CA VAL A 189 9.34 15.63 -17.55
C VAL A 189 10.83 16.00 -17.53
N ASP A 190 11.21 17.09 -18.19
CA ASP A 190 12.60 17.54 -18.27
C ASP A 190 13.05 18.38 -17.05
N ARG A 191 12.12 18.74 -16.15
CA ARG A 191 12.45 19.50 -14.94
C ARG A 191 12.93 18.56 -13.85
N VAL A 192 14.24 18.32 -13.84
CA VAL A 192 14.94 17.66 -12.73
C VAL A 192 15.33 18.69 -11.66
N ILE A 193 15.65 18.22 -10.46
CA ILE A 193 16.07 19.05 -9.33
C ILE A 193 17.23 20.01 -9.65
N ASP A 194 17.19 21.23 -9.12
CA ASP A 194 18.27 22.21 -9.20
C ASP A 194 19.08 22.25 -7.90
N LEU A 195 19.95 21.25 -7.73
CA LEU A 195 20.81 21.15 -6.56
C LEU A 195 21.73 22.38 -6.40
N ALA A 196 22.20 22.95 -7.51
CA ALA A 196 23.08 24.12 -7.50
C ALA A 196 22.33 25.41 -7.14
N GLY A 197 21.04 25.49 -7.49
CA GLY A 197 20.10 26.53 -7.06
C GLY A 197 19.66 26.40 -5.59
N GLY A 198 19.99 25.30 -4.93
CA GLY A 198 19.73 25.08 -3.50
C GLY A 198 18.56 24.14 -3.20
N GLU A 199 17.91 23.57 -4.22
CA GLU A 199 16.84 22.59 -4.03
C GLU A 199 17.37 21.30 -3.42
N ARG A 200 16.55 20.64 -2.59
CA ARG A 200 16.91 19.33 -2.01
C ARG A 200 15.73 18.36 -2.10
N PRO A 201 15.96 17.06 -2.36
CA PRO A 201 14.87 16.10 -2.27
C PRO A 201 14.24 16.12 -0.87
N ALA A 202 12.92 16.25 -0.79
CA ALA A 202 12.18 16.19 0.47
C ALA A 202 11.85 14.73 0.81
N ILE A 203 12.90 13.92 1.03
CA ILE A 203 12.74 12.49 1.30
C ILE A 203 12.20 12.23 2.71
N LEU A 204 11.48 11.12 2.85
CA LEU A 204 11.08 10.56 4.14
C LEU A 204 12.08 9.47 4.55
N GLY A 205 12.30 9.32 5.85
CA GLY A 205 13.27 8.36 6.39
C GLY A 205 14.70 8.60 5.95
N ASP A 206 15.54 7.58 6.14
CA ASP A 206 16.97 7.63 5.79
C ASP A 206 17.22 7.16 4.35
N GLN A 207 16.27 6.44 3.76
CA GLN A 207 16.25 6.06 2.35
C GLN A 207 14.81 6.08 1.85
N SER A 208 14.59 6.78 0.74
CA SER A 208 13.30 6.87 0.04
C SER A 208 13.45 6.40 -1.40
N ILE A 209 12.37 5.82 -1.92
CA ILE A 209 12.19 5.50 -3.32
C ILE A 209 10.89 6.18 -3.77
N TRP A 210 10.96 7.04 -4.78
CA TRP A 210 9.80 7.70 -5.36
C TRP A 210 9.52 7.22 -6.78
N TRP A 211 8.24 7.08 -7.13
CA TRP A 211 7.80 6.80 -8.50
C TRP A 211 6.38 7.30 -8.78
N ILE A 212 6.04 7.36 -10.07
CA ILE A 212 4.73 7.77 -10.57
C ILE A 212 4.15 6.71 -11.51
N MET A 213 2.85 6.45 -11.37
CA MET A 213 2.11 5.48 -12.18
C MET A 213 0.66 5.92 -12.40
N ASN A 214 -0.05 5.25 -13.31
CA ASN A 214 -1.45 5.53 -13.61
C ASN A 214 -2.21 4.27 -14.01
N ASP A 215 -3.54 4.28 -13.87
CA ASP A 215 -4.39 3.13 -14.22
C ASP A 215 -4.98 3.20 -15.65
N ARG A 216 -4.60 4.17 -16.48
CA ARG A 216 -5.13 4.31 -17.86
C ARG A 216 -4.19 3.88 -18.96
N GLY A 217 -2.96 3.50 -18.62
CA GLY A 217 -1.92 3.11 -19.58
C GLY A 217 -2.34 1.99 -20.53
N ASN A 218 -3.20 1.05 -20.10
CA ASN A 218 -3.79 0.02 -20.97
C ASN A 218 -5.07 -0.60 -20.35
N GLU A 219 -5.55 -1.72 -20.89
CA GLU A 219 -6.71 -2.45 -20.37
C GLU A 219 -6.46 -3.14 -19.01
N HIS A 220 -7.46 -3.16 -18.12
CA HIS A 220 -7.42 -3.90 -16.86
C HIS A 220 -7.74 -5.38 -17.08
N ASN A 221 -6.69 -6.20 -17.21
CA ASN A 221 -6.81 -7.63 -17.45
C ASN A 221 -7.14 -8.42 -16.18
N GLY A 222 -8.13 -9.31 -16.24
CA GLY A 222 -8.56 -10.13 -15.09
C GLY A 222 -9.81 -9.57 -14.40
N ALA A 223 -9.78 -8.34 -13.89
CA ALA A 223 -10.95 -7.73 -13.24
C ALA A 223 -12.09 -7.40 -14.23
N SER A 224 -11.77 -7.09 -15.49
CA SER A 224 -12.74 -6.78 -16.57
C SER A 224 -13.60 -5.52 -16.34
N SER A 225 -13.05 -4.47 -15.71
CA SER A 225 -13.70 -3.15 -15.61
C SER A 225 -12.92 -2.07 -16.36
N PRO A 226 -13.56 -0.98 -16.84
CA PRO A 226 -12.85 0.16 -17.40
C PRO A 226 -11.89 0.82 -16.40
N PRO A 227 -10.78 1.40 -16.87
CA PRO A 227 -9.91 2.26 -16.08
C PRO A 227 -10.64 3.40 -15.37
N ILE A 228 -10.20 3.74 -14.16
CA ILE A 228 -10.75 4.76 -13.28
C ILE A 228 -10.33 6.15 -13.79
N GLY A 229 -9.04 6.36 -14.04
CA GLY A 229 -8.43 7.67 -14.27
C GLY A 229 -7.68 8.21 -13.08
N LEU A 230 -6.93 7.32 -12.42
CA LEU A 230 -6.07 7.65 -11.31
C LEU A 230 -4.64 7.79 -11.78
N GLU A 231 -4.03 8.91 -11.42
CA GLU A 231 -2.59 9.07 -11.35
C GLU A 231 -2.17 8.87 -9.89
N VAL A 232 -1.09 8.14 -9.66
CA VAL A 232 -0.60 7.76 -8.34
C VAL A 232 0.85 8.16 -8.21
N HIS A 233 1.15 8.98 -7.20
CA HIS A 233 2.52 9.26 -6.79
C HIS A 233 2.80 8.45 -5.54
N ALA A 234 3.86 7.65 -5.55
CA ALA A 234 4.14 6.73 -4.47
C ALA A 234 5.57 6.89 -3.97
N THR A 235 5.71 6.79 -2.65
CA THR A 235 6.98 6.82 -1.95
C THR A 235 7.07 5.62 -1.04
N ALA A 236 8.15 4.83 -1.13
CA ALA A 236 8.50 3.81 -0.16
C ALA A 236 9.74 4.28 0.62
N PHE A 237 9.72 4.17 1.94
CA PHE A 237 10.83 4.65 2.78
C PHE A 237 11.03 3.79 4.03
N ALA A 238 12.23 3.88 4.61
CA ALA A 238 12.57 3.21 5.85
C ALA A 238 13.69 3.97 6.59
N PHE A 239 13.89 3.64 7.86
CA PHE A 239 14.81 4.32 8.76
C PHE A 239 16.00 3.43 9.12
N ARG A 240 17.16 4.07 9.27
CA ARG A 240 18.37 3.51 9.86
C ARG A 240 18.34 3.77 11.35
N THR A 241 17.52 3.01 12.06
CA THR A 241 17.39 3.11 13.52
C THR A 241 17.37 1.73 14.17
N ALA A 242 17.69 1.68 15.46
CA ALA A 242 17.57 0.47 16.26
C ALA A 242 16.11 0.21 16.65
N GLY A 243 15.81 -1.04 17.04
CA GLY A 243 14.47 -1.43 17.47
C GLY A 243 13.50 -1.61 16.30
N ASP A 244 12.21 -1.61 16.61
CA ASP A 244 11.18 -2.13 15.70
C ASP A 244 10.97 -1.27 14.45
N ILE A 245 11.14 0.06 14.54
CA ILE A 245 11.12 0.95 13.37
C ILE A 245 12.21 0.59 12.36
N GLY A 246 13.33 0.06 12.84
CA GLY A 246 14.41 -0.43 12.00
C GLY A 246 14.08 -1.70 11.19
N ASN A 247 12.99 -2.39 11.55
CA ASN A 247 12.46 -3.59 10.90
C ASN A 247 11.24 -3.27 10.03
N ALA A 248 10.81 -2.01 9.96
CA ALA A 248 9.61 -1.60 9.27
C ALA A 248 9.91 -0.90 7.94
N THR A 249 8.96 -1.01 7.01
CA THR A 249 8.91 -0.17 5.80
C THR A 249 7.62 0.63 5.79
N PHE A 250 7.68 1.80 5.17
CA PHE A 250 6.59 2.76 5.14
C PHE A 250 6.30 3.17 3.71
N TYR A 251 5.04 3.47 3.44
CA TYR A 251 4.54 3.80 2.11
C TYR A 251 3.60 4.98 2.19
N LYS A 252 3.84 5.98 1.34
CA LYS A 252 2.93 7.11 1.10
C LYS A 252 2.43 7.03 -0.33
N VAL A 253 1.11 7.12 -0.51
CA VAL A 253 0.44 7.01 -1.80
C VAL A 253 -0.51 8.21 -1.97
N ASP A 254 -0.17 9.10 -2.88
CA ASP A 254 -1.01 10.24 -3.28
C ASP A 254 -1.79 9.86 -4.55
N LEU A 255 -3.12 9.99 -4.49
CA LEU A 255 -4.06 9.59 -5.53
C LEU A 255 -4.67 10.84 -6.16
N TYR A 256 -4.32 11.14 -7.40
CA TYR A 256 -4.86 12.26 -8.16
C TYR A 256 -5.91 11.76 -9.14
N TYR A 257 -7.15 12.25 -9.00
CA TYR A 257 -8.24 11.84 -9.87
C TYR A 257 -8.40 12.75 -11.09
N LYS A 258 -8.13 12.19 -12.28
CA LYS A 258 -8.21 12.86 -13.59
C LYS A 258 -9.46 12.44 -14.38
N GLY A 259 -10.50 11.99 -13.69
CA GLY A 259 -11.81 11.72 -14.30
C GLY A 259 -12.67 12.97 -14.41
N ASN A 260 -13.80 12.84 -15.11
CA ASN A 260 -14.73 13.95 -15.39
C ASN A 260 -16.11 13.78 -14.72
N GLN A 261 -16.27 12.76 -13.87
CA GLN A 261 -17.45 12.47 -13.07
C GLN A 261 -16.98 12.10 -11.66
N PRO A 262 -17.73 12.38 -10.59
CA PRO A 262 -17.34 11.95 -9.25
C PRO A 262 -17.07 10.43 -9.19
N PHE A 263 -15.95 10.07 -8.56
CA PHE A 263 -15.64 8.70 -8.19
C PHE A 263 -16.19 8.46 -6.78
N THR A 264 -17.27 7.68 -6.70
CA THR A 264 -18.11 7.52 -5.50
C THR A 264 -18.08 6.09 -5.00
N ASP A 265 -18.49 5.87 -3.74
CA ASP A 265 -18.39 4.57 -3.07
C ASP A 265 -16.98 3.98 -3.19
N VAL A 266 -15.95 4.83 -3.06
CA VAL A 266 -14.58 4.41 -3.27
C VAL A 266 -14.11 3.62 -2.06
N HIS A 267 -13.60 2.42 -2.30
CA HIS A 267 -12.84 1.65 -1.34
C HIS A 267 -11.44 1.44 -1.89
N MET A 268 -10.45 1.72 -1.05
CA MET A 268 -9.07 1.34 -1.28
C MET A 268 -8.71 0.20 -0.32
N ALA A 269 -7.84 -0.70 -0.73
CA ALA A 269 -7.32 -1.72 0.13
C ALA A 269 -5.85 -2.03 -0.14
N ILE A 270 -5.21 -2.59 0.87
CA ILE A 270 -3.95 -3.29 0.74
C ILE A 270 -4.28 -4.77 0.56
N PHE A 271 -3.83 -5.35 -0.55
CA PHE A 271 -3.82 -6.80 -0.75
C PHE A 271 -2.48 -7.37 -0.28
N SER A 272 -2.54 -8.52 0.38
CA SER A 272 -1.35 -9.28 0.77
C SER A 272 -1.56 -10.78 0.54
N ASP A 273 -0.50 -11.40 0.02
CA ASP A 273 -0.23 -12.83 0.02
C ASP A 273 1.10 -12.96 0.80
N PRO A 274 1.05 -13.15 2.13
CA PRO A 274 2.23 -12.96 2.96
C PRO A 274 3.23 -14.10 2.80
N ASP A 275 2.81 -15.37 2.82
CA ASP A 275 3.72 -16.52 2.94
C ASP A 275 4.84 -16.23 3.96
N LEU A 276 4.49 -16.10 5.25
CA LEU A 276 5.44 -15.70 6.29
C LEU A 276 6.45 -16.82 6.52
N GLY A 277 7.54 -16.78 5.74
CA GLY A 277 8.44 -17.91 5.59
C GLY A 277 7.76 -19.06 4.85
N ASN A 278 7.40 -20.13 5.56
CA ASN A 278 6.63 -21.23 5.02
C ASN A 278 5.14 -20.84 4.93
N PHE A 279 4.58 -20.90 3.73
CA PHE A 279 3.17 -20.57 3.51
C PHE A 279 2.19 -21.60 4.11
N GLN A 280 2.67 -22.79 4.50
CA GLN A 280 1.77 -23.90 4.87
C GLN A 280 1.19 -23.76 6.28
N ASP A 281 1.81 -22.98 7.14
CA ASP A 281 1.48 -22.81 8.55
C ASP A 281 1.02 -21.38 8.88
N ASP A 282 0.67 -20.58 7.86
CA ASP A 282 0.13 -19.24 8.04
C ASP A 282 -1.28 -19.22 8.67
N TRP A 283 -1.40 -18.37 9.68
CA TRP A 283 -2.63 -17.79 10.18
C TRP A 283 -2.64 -16.27 10.01
N VAL A 284 -3.83 -15.70 9.97
CA VAL A 284 -4.06 -14.26 9.86
C VAL A 284 -4.99 -13.74 10.94
N GLY A 285 -4.94 -12.43 11.17
CA GLY A 285 -5.83 -11.76 12.10
C GLY A 285 -5.97 -10.28 11.82
N SER A 286 -6.91 -9.63 12.52
CA SER A 286 -7.03 -8.18 12.52
C SER A 286 -7.11 -7.64 13.94
N ASP A 287 -6.58 -6.43 14.14
CA ASP A 287 -6.79 -5.65 15.35
C ASP A 287 -7.50 -4.36 14.94
N THR A 288 -8.80 -4.27 15.23
CA THR A 288 -9.63 -3.14 14.83
C THR A 288 -9.38 -1.88 15.66
N THR A 289 -8.67 -2.00 16.80
CA THR A 289 -8.30 -0.85 17.63
C THR A 289 -7.01 -0.21 17.13
N LEU A 290 -6.04 -1.05 16.73
CA LEU A 290 -4.79 -0.57 16.12
C LEU A 290 -4.93 -0.29 14.62
N GLY A 291 -5.98 -0.78 13.98
CA GLY A 291 -6.14 -0.67 12.52
C GLY A 291 -5.20 -1.60 11.75
N VAL A 292 -4.83 -2.75 12.33
CA VAL A 292 -3.80 -3.66 11.79
C VAL A 292 -4.41 -4.93 11.21
N GLY A 293 -3.91 -5.36 10.06
CA GLY A 293 -4.10 -6.72 9.53
C GLY A 293 -2.76 -7.47 9.54
N TYR A 294 -2.73 -8.72 10.01
CA TYR A 294 -1.45 -9.41 10.26
C TYR A 294 -1.46 -10.89 9.88
N VAL A 295 -0.25 -11.43 9.71
CA VAL A 295 0.07 -12.84 9.51
C VAL A 295 1.01 -13.32 10.62
N TRP A 296 0.87 -14.58 11.01
CA TRP A 296 1.67 -15.26 12.03
C TRP A 296 1.55 -16.77 11.86
N ASN A 297 2.56 -17.53 12.30
CA ASN A 297 2.57 -18.98 12.15
C ASN A 297 1.70 -19.67 13.20
N SER A 298 1.08 -20.78 12.81
CA SER A 298 0.16 -21.56 13.64
C SER A 298 0.83 -22.33 14.77
N ASP A 299 2.16 -22.48 14.69
CA ASP A 299 3.01 -22.96 15.78
C ASP A 299 4.34 -22.20 15.82
N ASN A 300 5.29 -22.71 16.61
CA ASN A 300 6.58 -22.06 16.85
C ASN A 300 7.65 -22.35 15.80
N GLU A 301 7.48 -23.33 14.93
CA GLU A 301 8.51 -23.77 13.99
C GLU A 301 8.07 -23.48 12.57
N ASP A 302 8.67 -22.47 11.97
CA ASP A 302 8.45 -22.16 10.56
C ASP A 302 9.43 -22.96 9.69
N GLU A 303 8.94 -24.04 9.06
CA GLU A 303 9.81 -25.08 8.50
C GLU A 303 10.39 -24.82 7.11
N GLY A 304 11.39 -25.62 6.76
CA GLY A 304 11.91 -25.72 5.40
C GLY A 304 13.01 -24.71 5.08
N SER A 305 13.32 -24.56 3.80
CA SER A 305 14.35 -23.62 3.35
C SER A 305 13.90 -22.18 3.35
N ASP A 306 12.58 -21.98 3.33
CA ASP A 306 11.94 -20.68 3.19
C ASP A 306 11.47 -20.14 4.54
N GLY A 307 11.37 -21.01 5.56
CA GLY A 307 10.93 -20.66 6.91
C GLY A 307 11.98 -19.97 7.79
N TYR A 308 11.48 -19.27 8.81
CA TYR A 308 12.22 -18.54 9.84
C TYR A 308 12.79 -19.45 10.95
N GLY A 309 12.39 -20.72 11.01
CA GLY A 309 12.72 -21.63 12.10
C GLY A 309 11.94 -21.28 13.39
N SER A 310 12.56 -21.52 14.55
CA SER A 310 11.91 -21.33 15.85
C SER A 310 12.60 -20.33 16.78
N PRO A 311 11.87 -19.37 17.41
CA PRO A 311 10.41 -19.16 17.29
C PRO A 311 10.03 -18.41 16.01
N ALA A 312 8.89 -18.72 15.42
CA ALA A 312 8.38 -18.03 14.23
C ALA A 312 8.01 -16.55 14.52
N PRO A 313 8.24 -15.61 13.59
CA PRO A 313 7.89 -14.20 13.75
C PRO A 313 6.41 -13.91 13.46
N ALA A 314 6.04 -12.63 13.47
CA ALA A 314 4.77 -12.13 12.94
C ALA A 314 5.03 -10.87 12.10
N ALA A 315 4.19 -10.64 11.09
CA ALA A 315 4.24 -9.46 10.23
C ALA A 315 2.84 -8.83 10.10
N GLY A 316 2.78 -7.50 9.99
CA GLY A 316 1.50 -6.77 9.94
C GLY A 316 1.54 -5.54 9.06
N TYR A 317 0.36 -5.14 8.62
CA TYR A 317 0.08 -3.93 7.85
C TYR A 317 -0.76 -2.99 8.70
N ASP A 318 -0.40 -1.70 8.69
CA ASP A 318 -1.04 -0.68 9.51
C ASP A 318 -1.37 0.56 8.66
N PHE A 319 -2.62 1.03 8.69
CA PHE A 319 -3.02 2.30 8.08
C PHE A 319 -2.82 3.45 9.08
N PHE A 320 -1.69 4.15 8.98
CA PHE A 320 -1.46 5.33 9.82
C PHE A 320 -2.33 6.53 9.41
N GLN A 321 -2.63 6.63 8.11
CA GLN A 321 -3.48 7.68 7.52
C GLN A 321 -4.28 7.08 6.37
N GLY A 322 -5.59 6.94 6.54
CA GLY A 322 -6.48 6.66 5.42
C GLY A 322 -7.00 7.94 4.74
N PRO A 323 -7.85 7.77 3.71
CA PRO A 323 -8.43 8.87 2.96
C PRO A 323 -9.28 9.77 3.87
N ILE A 324 -9.37 11.05 3.52
CA ILE A 324 -10.17 12.00 4.27
C ILE A 324 -11.61 12.03 3.77
N VAL A 325 -12.55 12.15 4.70
CA VAL A 325 -13.98 12.33 4.41
C VAL A 325 -14.54 13.54 5.14
N PRO A 326 -15.54 14.25 4.58
CA PRO A 326 -16.19 15.36 5.28
C PRO A 326 -16.73 14.90 6.64
N SER A 327 -16.37 15.64 7.68
CA SER A 327 -16.84 15.43 9.06
C SER A 327 -16.81 16.76 9.82
N PRO A 328 -17.91 17.54 9.76
CA PRO A 328 -17.96 18.87 10.35
C PRO A 328 -17.62 18.85 11.85
N GLY A 329 -16.65 19.68 12.25
CA GLY A 329 -16.15 19.75 13.63
C GLY A 329 -14.95 18.83 13.96
N ASP A 330 -14.57 17.94 13.06
CA ASP A 330 -13.34 17.14 13.18
C ASP A 330 -12.17 17.80 12.42
N SER A 331 -10.98 17.22 12.53
CA SER A 331 -9.81 17.57 11.71
C SER A 331 -9.11 16.32 11.20
N ALA A 332 -8.68 16.34 9.93
CA ALA A 332 -7.92 15.27 9.31
C ALA A 332 -6.46 15.70 9.12
N LYS A 333 -5.52 14.78 9.34
CA LYS A 333 -4.12 14.98 9.01
C LYS A 333 -3.87 14.53 7.57
N VAL A 334 -3.22 15.37 6.77
CA VAL A 334 -2.72 15.06 5.43
C VAL A 334 -1.32 15.64 5.32
N SER A 335 -0.31 14.79 5.11
CA SER A 335 1.10 15.18 5.28
C SER A 335 1.31 15.83 6.67
N THR A 336 1.78 17.07 6.73
CA THR A 336 2.00 17.84 7.97
C THR A 336 0.81 18.74 8.34
N ASP A 337 -0.23 18.80 7.49
CA ASP A 337 -1.32 19.76 7.63
C ASP A 337 -2.57 19.15 8.29
N TRP A 338 -3.29 19.99 9.05
CA TRP A 338 -4.57 19.66 9.64
C TRP A 338 -5.72 20.35 8.89
N ILE A 339 -6.50 19.55 8.18
CA ILE A 339 -7.65 20.01 7.38
C ILE A 339 -8.90 19.98 8.25
N GLN A 340 -9.48 21.15 8.51
CA GLN A 340 -10.70 21.33 9.31
C GLN A 340 -11.95 20.79 8.59
N ASP A 341 -12.93 20.30 9.35
CA ASP A 341 -14.19 19.73 8.88
C ASP A 341 -14.05 18.43 8.06
N PHE A 342 -12.92 17.75 8.22
CA PHE A 342 -12.64 16.42 7.67
C PHE A 342 -12.15 15.49 8.78
N ARG A 343 -12.21 14.19 8.54
CA ARG A 343 -11.53 13.16 9.35
C ARG A 343 -10.84 12.14 8.44
N ASN A 344 -9.75 11.55 8.90
CA ASN A 344 -9.17 10.37 8.25
C ASN A 344 -10.06 9.15 8.50
N LEU A 345 -10.23 8.31 7.48
CA LEU A 345 -10.73 6.96 7.68
C LEU A 345 -9.60 6.04 8.17
N GLU A 346 -9.94 5.09 9.02
CA GLU A 346 -9.04 4.02 9.46
C GLU A 346 -9.28 2.76 8.61
N MET A 347 -8.83 1.60 9.08
CA MET A 347 -9.27 0.31 8.54
C MET A 347 -10.79 0.15 8.72
N THR A 348 -11.52 -0.06 7.63
CA THR A 348 -12.98 -0.26 7.63
C THR A 348 -13.40 -1.68 7.31
N SER A 349 -12.47 -2.53 6.87
CA SER A 349 -12.71 -3.96 6.64
C SER A 349 -11.42 -4.76 6.62
N PHE A 350 -11.49 -6.02 7.03
CA PHE A 350 -10.45 -7.02 6.86
C PHE A 350 -11.08 -8.33 6.36
N THR A 351 -10.74 -8.73 5.14
CA THR A 351 -11.23 -9.96 4.52
C THR A 351 -10.08 -10.93 4.29
N PHE A 352 -10.16 -12.14 4.82
CA PHE A 352 -9.25 -13.23 4.46
C PHE A 352 -9.89 -14.16 3.42
N TYR A 353 -9.05 -14.82 2.62
CA TYR A 353 -9.46 -15.92 1.76
C TYR A 353 -8.27 -16.84 1.46
N ASN A 354 -8.56 -18.07 1.03
CA ASN A 354 -7.54 -19.04 0.61
C ASN A 354 -7.50 -19.16 -0.92
N ASN A 355 -6.44 -19.77 -1.43
CA ASN A 355 -6.29 -20.11 -2.85
C ASN A 355 -7.44 -21.04 -3.32
N GLY A 356 -8.10 -20.68 -4.42
CA GLY A 356 -9.11 -21.53 -5.05
C GLY A 356 -10.16 -20.80 -5.88
N GLY A 357 -11.22 -21.50 -6.32
CA GLY A 357 -12.26 -20.97 -7.22
C GLY A 357 -13.62 -20.68 -6.57
N GLY A 358 -13.83 -21.09 -5.33
CA GLY A 358 -15.07 -20.98 -4.56
C GLY A 358 -15.47 -19.54 -4.21
N VAL A 359 -16.60 -19.41 -3.50
CA VAL A 359 -17.18 -18.10 -3.13
C VAL A 359 -16.39 -17.38 -2.04
N THR A 360 -15.56 -18.12 -1.29
CA THR A 360 -14.68 -17.64 -0.22
C THR A 360 -13.19 -17.75 -0.58
N GLU A 361 -12.88 -17.85 -1.86
CA GLU A 361 -11.53 -18.11 -2.39
C GLU A 361 -11.16 -17.00 -3.39
N ASP A 362 -10.19 -17.20 -4.29
CA ASP A 362 -9.64 -16.13 -5.12
C ASP A 362 -10.69 -15.30 -5.91
N PRO A 363 -10.57 -13.97 -5.92
CA PRO A 363 -11.46 -13.10 -6.67
C PRO A 363 -11.14 -13.16 -8.17
N SER A 364 -12.17 -13.23 -9.01
CA SER A 364 -12.04 -13.39 -10.47
C SER A 364 -12.61 -12.22 -11.26
N THR A 365 -13.56 -11.47 -10.70
CA THR A 365 -14.23 -10.33 -11.37
C THR A 365 -13.97 -9.01 -10.64
N ALA A 366 -14.23 -7.87 -11.27
CA ALA A 366 -14.17 -6.56 -10.61
C ALA A 366 -15.08 -6.50 -9.38
N LEU A 367 -16.28 -7.10 -9.46
CA LEU A 367 -17.20 -7.17 -8.32
C LEU A 367 -16.64 -8.01 -7.18
N ASP A 368 -15.95 -9.12 -7.46
CA ASP A 368 -15.32 -9.95 -6.43
C ASP A 368 -14.28 -9.16 -5.63
N HIS A 369 -13.36 -8.49 -6.33
CA HIS A 369 -12.32 -7.66 -5.70
C HIS A 369 -12.97 -6.52 -4.90
N TYR A 370 -13.98 -5.86 -5.47
CA TYR A 370 -14.72 -4.79 -4.81
C TYR A 370 -15.53 -5.27 -3.61
N ASN A 371 -15.98 -6.53 -3.57
CA ASN A 371 -16.61 -7.09 -2.38
C ASN A 371 -15.59 -7.34 -1.26
N TYR A 372 -14.41 -7.88 -1.58
CA TYR A 372 -13.34 -8.08 -0.58
C TYR A 372 -12.84 -6.78 0.05
N MET A 373 -12.70 -5.70 -0.75
CA MET A 373 -12.37 -4.36 -0.22
C MET A 373 -13.43 -3.76 0.73
N ARG A 374 -14.61 -4.39 0.82
CA ARG A 374 -15.76 -3.92 1.60
C ARG A 374 -16.20 -4.90 2.69
N GLY A 375 -15.39 -5.92 2.99
CA GLY A 375 -15.75 -6.93 3.98
C GLY A 375 -16.92 -7.83 3.56
N ARG A 376 -16.97 -8.25 2.29
CA ARG A 376 -18.04 -9.10 1.74
C ARG A 376 -17.50 -10.22 0.89
N TRP A 377 -18.18 -11.37 0.89
CA TRP A 377 -17.86 -12.49 0.01
C TRP A 377 -18.14 -12.17 -1.47
N LYS A 378 -17.62 -13.00 -2.39
CA LYS A 378 -17.76 -12.82 -3.85
C LYS A 378 -19.22 -12.70 -4.29
N ASP A 379 -20.13 -13.43 -3.65
CA ASP A 379 -21.57 -13.38 -3.89
C ASP A 379 -22.30 -12.18 -3.23
N GLY A 380 -21.55 -11.24 -2.64
CA GLY A 380 -22.05 -10.03 -2.00
C GLY A 380 -22.61 -10.23 -0.59
N LYS A 381 -22.65 -11.48 -0.09
CA LYS A 381 -23.04 -11.76 1.30
C LYS A 381 -22.06 -11.09 2.28
N CYS A 382 -22.59 -10.66 3.42
CA CYS A 382 -21.74 -10.20 4.51
C CYS A 382 -20.88 -11.37 5.04
N ILE A 383 -19.74 -11.03 5.59
CA ILE A 383 -18.99 -11.93 6.47
C ILE A 383 -19.76 -12.02 7.79
N THR A 384 -19.85 -13.22 8.36
CA THR A 384 -20.58 -13.48 9.61
C THR A 384 -19.62 -13.93 10.71
N GLU A 385 -19.75 -13.41 11.93
CA GLU A 385 -18.87 -13.77 13.05
C GLU A 385 -18.83 -15.29 13.32
N GLY A 386 -17.63 -15.81 13.58
CA GLY A 386 -17.35 -17.23 13.84
C GLY A 386 -16.90 -18.05 12.62
N GLY A 387 -16.25 -19.18 12.89
CA GLY A 387 -15.68 -20.07 11.87
C GLY A 387 -14.75 -19.31 10.91
N ASN A 388 -14.80 -19.66 9.63
CA ASN A 388 -14.09 -18.94 8.56
C ASN A 388 -14.85 -17.69 8.06
N GLY A 389 -15.85 -17.20 8.81
CA GLY A 389 -16.63 -16.02 8.44
C GLY A 389 -17.74 -16.25 7.41
N ARG A 390 -18.07 -17.51 7.07
CA ARG A 390 -19.10 -17.84 6.08
C ARG A 390 -20.27 -18.61 6.69
N ASP A 391 -21.43 -17.95 6.75
CA ASP A 391 -22.72 -18.55 7.14
C ASP A 391 -22.64 -19.29 8.51
N PHE A 392 -21.76 -18.84 9.42
CA PHE A 392 -21.55 -19.43 10.75
C PHE A 392 -22.57 -18.92 11.78
N SER A 393 -22.88 -17.63 11.69
CA SER A 393 -23.85 -16.92 12.54
C SER A 393 -24.73 -15.98 11.71
N GLU A 394 -25.63 -15.24 12.36
CA GLU A 394 -26.42 -14.18 11.73
C GLU A 394 -25.77 -12.78 11.90
N ASP A 395 -24.64 -12.71 12.61
CA ASP A 395 -23.99 -11.46 13.00
C ASP A 395 -23.04 -10.99 11.90
N CYS A 396 -23.52 -10.10 11.03
CA CYS A 396 -22.73 -9.52 9.95
C CYS A 396 -21.64 -8.58 10.51
N THR A 397 -20.45 -8.66 9.92
CA THR A 397 -19.31 -7.79 10.21
C THR A 397 -18.45 -7.61 8.96
N ALA A 398 -17.55 -6.62 8.97
CA ALA A 398 -16.58 -6.37 7.91
C ALA A 398 -15.15 -6.76 8.30
N TYR A 399 -14.94 -7.25 9.52
CA TYR A 399 -13.63 -7.57 10.07
C TYR A 399 -13.59 -9.05 10.42
N MET A 400 -12.72 -9.80 9.74
CA MET A 400 -12.45 -11.19 10.08
C MET A 400 -11.36 -11.28 11.14
N PHE A 401 -11.54 -12.23 12.04
CA PHE A 401 -10.57 -12.56 13.08
C PHE A 401 -10.10 -11.40 13.97
N PRO A 402 -11.01 -10.61 14.57
CA PRO A 402 -10.64 -9.51 15.47
C PRO A 402 -10.17 -10.00 16.85
N GLY A 403 -10.33 -11.29 17.17
CA GLY A 403 -9.93 -11.85 18.45
C GLY A 403 -8.41 -11.85 18.62
N ASP A 404 -7.92 -11.38 19.76
CA ASP A 404 -6.50 -11.46 20.08
C ASP A 404 -6.10 -12.93 20.31
N PRO A 405 -5.09 -13.48 19.62
CA PRO A 405 -4.59 -14.82 19.90
C PRO A 405 -3.96 -14.94 21.30
N GLY A 406 -3.68 -13.81 21.97
CA GLY A 406 -3.17 -13.73 23.33
C GLY A 406 -1.64 -13.70 23.38
N ALA A 407 -1.12 -13.64 24.61
CA ALA A 407 0.24 -14.09 24.91
C ALA A 407 0.20 -15.61 25.18
N SER A 408 1.34 -16.25 25.38
CA SER A 408 1.52 -17.70 25.50
C SER A 408 0.77 -18.46 26.63
N ASP A 409 -0.27 -17.86 27.22
CA ASP A 409 -1.11 -18.44 28.26
C ASP A 409 -2.41 -19.10 27.76
N ASP A 410 -2.45 -19.51 26.48
CA ASP A 410 -3.48 -20.41 25.91
C ASP A 410 -4.91 -19.82 25.84
N THR A 411 -5.06 -18.50 25.89
CA THR A 411 -6.38 -17.84 25.80
C THR A 411 -6.61 -17.14 24.46
N CYS A 412 -6.53 -17.92 23.37
CA CYS A 412 -7.03 -17.49 22.06
C CYS A 412 -8.44 -16.92 22.22
N GLN A 413 -8.60 -15.61 22.01
CA GLN A 413 -9.90 -14.97 22.13
C GLN A 413 -10.84 -15.47 21.05
N TYR A 414 -12.14 -15.36 21.33
CA TYR A 414 -13.17 -15.75 20.38
C TYR A 414 -12.95 -15.05 19.04
N TRP A 415 -13.05 -15.87 18.00
CA TRP A 415 -12.88 -15.50 16.62
C TRP A 415 -11.50 -14.93 16.34
N SER A 416 -10.50 -15.71 16.71
CA SER A 416 -9.15 -15.77 16.12
C SER A 416 -9.00 -17.10 15.37
N GLU A 417 -8.00 -17.28 14.51
CA GLU A 417 -7.83 -18.57 13.81
C GLU A 417 -7.48 -19.74 14.75
N CYS A 418 -6.99 -19.46 15.95
CA CYS A 418 -6.79 -20.46 17.01
C CYS A 418 -8.00 -20.64 17.95
N ASN A 419 -9.09 -19.90 17.75
CA ASN A 419 -10.36 -20.10 18.46
C ASN A 419 -11.54 -19.54 17.65
N SER A 420 -11.83 -20.19 16.53
CA SER A 420 -12.78 -19.69 15.53
C SER A 420 -14.24 -19.72 15.99
N ASP A 421 -14.60 -20.54 16.98
CA ASP A 421 -15.98 -20.78 17.43
C ASP A 421 -16.22 -20.47 18.91
N GLY A 422 -15.19 -20.05 19.65
CA GLY A 422 -15.27 -19.76 21.08
C GLY A 422 -15.12 -21.01 21.96
N ALA A 423 -14.93 -22.18 21.36
CA ALA A 423 -14.73 -23.47 22.03
C ALA A 423 -13.29 -24.01 21.87
N GLY A 424 -12.38 -23.22 21.32
CA GLY A 424 -10.98 -23.60 21.07
C GLY A 424 -10.78 -24.35 19.75
N THR A 425 -11.70 -24.19 18.78
CA THR A 425 -11.53 -24.83 17.47
C THR A 425 -10.61 -23.99 16.57
N ASN A 426 -9.46 -24.58 16.21
CA ASN A 426 -8.54 -23.99 15.24
C ASN A 426 -9.06 -24.09 13.80
N ILE A 427 -8.73 -23.09 12.99
CA ILE A 427 -8.79 -23.19 11.52
C ILE A 427 -7.49 -23.84 11.05
N GLU A 428 -7.58 -24.82 10.15
CA GLU A 428 -6.41 -25.46 9.54
C GLU A 428 -5.54 -24.40 8.84
N ALA A 429 -4.26 -24.32 9.24
CA ALA A 429 -3.28 -23.43 8.63
C ALA A 429 -3.04 -23.76 7.16
N ALA A 430 -2.79 -22.73 6.36
CA ALA A 430 -2.66 -22.85 4.91
C ALA A 430 -2.12 -21.56 4.32
N ASP A 431 -1.88 -21.56 3.01
CA ASP A 431 -1.58 -20.38 2.20
C ASP A 431 -2.71 -19.32 2.31
N ARG A 432 -2.44 -18.24 3.07
CA ARG A 432 -3.41 -17.18 3.39
C ARG A 432 -3.25 -15.97 2.49
N ARG A 433 -4.39 -15.38 2.14
CA ARG A 433 -4.46 -14.02 1.57
C ARG A 433 -5.38 -13.16 2.40
N PHE A 434 -5.10 -11.87 2.44
CA PHE A 434 -6.04 -10.91 2.99
C PHE A 434 -6.08 -9.59 2.23
N VAL A 435 -7.19 -8.89 2.44
CA VAL A 435 -7.48 -7.56 1.89
C VAL A 435 -7.91 -6.68 3.05
N MET A 436 -7.10 -5.65 3.31
CA MET A 436 -7.31 -4.67 4.36
C MET A 436 -7.82 -3.37 3.74
N GLY A 437 -9.10 -3.09 3.90
CA GLY A 437 -9.82 -2.01 3.19
C GLY A 437 -10.11 -0.77 4.04
N THR A 438 -10.19 0.38 3.40
CA THR A 438 -10.65 1.67 3.94
C THR A 438 -11.66 2.33 2.98
N GLY A 439 -12.81 2.76 3.50
CA GLY A 439 -13.88 3.42 2.75
C GLY A 439 -15.27 3.26 3.40
N PRO A 440 -16.34 3.75 2.76
CA PRO A 440 -16.35 4.44 1.47
C PRO A 440 -15.92 5.91 1.59
N PHE A 441 -15.35 6.44 0.52
CA PHE A 441 -15.13 7.88 0.33
C PHE A 441 -15.50 8.30 -1.10
N THR A 442 -15.35 9.59 -1.41
CA THR A 442 -15.58 10.15 -2.75
C THR A 442 -14.37 10.98 -3.15
N ILE A 443 -13.97 10.87 -4.42
CA ILE A 443 -12.96 11.74 -5.05
C ILE A 443 -13.65 12.48 -6.19
N ASN A 444 -13.79 13.80 -6.10
CA ASN A 444 -14.34 14.59 -7.20
C ASN A 444 -13.25 14.88 -8.26
N PRO A 445 -13.63 15.18 -9.50
CA PRO A 445 -12.68 15.66 -10.51
C PRO A 445 -11.79 16.80 -9.98
N GLY A 446 -10.47 16.61 -10.02
CA GLY A 446 -9.49 17.58 -9.52
C GLY A 446 -9.13 17.45 -8.04
N ASP A 447 -9.85 16.64 -7.26
CA ASP A 447 -9.47 16.31 -5.89
C ASP A 447 -8.32 15.29 -5.87
N PHE A 448 -7.63 15.22 -4.74
CA PHE A 448 -6.69 14.15 -4.44
C PHE A 448 -6.97 13.52 -3.06
N GLN A 449 -6.42 12.34 -2.83
CA GLN A 449 -6.45 11.64 -1.55
C GLN A 449 -5.06 11.12 -1.23
N GLN A 450 -4.68 11.09 0.05
CA GLN A 450 -3.39 10.56 0.48
C GLN A 450 -3.60 9.44 1.49
N ILE A 451 -2.84 8.36 1.30
CA ILE A 451 -2.81 7.23 2.21
C ILE A 451 -1.37 6.98 2.66
N VAL A 452 -1.20 6.75 3.95
CA VAL A 452 0.08 6.37 4.56
C VAL A 452 -0.12 5.06 5.31
N TYR A 453 0.71 4.08 5.03
CA TYR A 453 0.69 2.78 5.70
C TYR A 453 2.09 2.24 5.93
N GLY A 454 2.22 1.28 6.84
CA GLY A 454 3.48 0.62 7.16
C GLY A 454 3.35 -0.87 7.21
N LEU A 455 4.47 -1.55 6.99
CA LEU A 455 4.64 -2.97 7.20
C LEU A 455 5.60 -3.15 8.37
N VAL A 456 5.15 -3.83 9.41
CA VAL A 456 5.90 -4.10 10.63
C VAL A 456 6.19 -5.59 10.76
N TRP A 457 7.30 -5.90 11.44
CA TRP A 457 7.74 -7.27 11.70
C TRP A 457 8.34 -7.35 13.09
N ALA A 458 8.03 -8.42 13.82
CA ALA A 458 8.65 -8.69 15.12
C ALA A 458 8.74 -10.19 15.40
N GLN A 459 9.69 -10.55 16.28
CA GLN A 459 9.90 -11.93 16.71
C GLN A 459 9.88 -12.02 18.24
N GLY A 460 8.98 -12.87 18.72
CA GLY A 460 8.72 -13.20 20.11
C GLY A 460 9.66 -14.25 20.69
N VAL A 461 9.33 -14.71 21.89
CA VAL A 461 9.86 -15.97 22.44
C VAL A 461 9.08 -17.19 21.95
N ASP A 462 7.89 -16.98 21.40
CA ASP A 462 7.00 -17.92 20.72
C ASP A 462 6.13 -17.15 19.72
N ASN A 463 5.35 -17.86 18.90
CA ASN A 463 4.49 -17.30 17.84
C ASN A 463 3.40 -16.37 18.40
N PHE A 464 2.88 -16.63 19.59
CA PHE A 464 1.93 -15.75 20.27
C PHE A 464 2.59 -14.43 20.70
N ASP A 465 3.75 -14.50 21.35
CA ASP A 465 4.55 -13.32 21.73
C ASP A 465 5.02 -12.54 20.49
N SER A 466 5.25 -13.20 19.35
CA SER A 466 5.53 -12.53 18.07
C SER A 466 4.39 -11.62 17.65
N VAL A 467 3.12 -12.06 17.77
CA VAL A 467 1.95 -11.21 17.50
C VAL A 467 1.93 -10.01 18.45
N GLN A 468 2.16 -10.22 19.75
CA GLN A 468 2.14 -9.13 20.74
C GLN A 468 3.24 -8.09 20.47
N LYS A 469 4.45 -8.53 20.14
CA LYS A 469 5.54 -7.62 19.77
C LYS A 469 5.28 -6.90 18.45
N MET A 470 4.67 -7.57 17.48
CA MET A 470 4.31 -6.95 16.20
C MET A 470 3.25 -5.85 16.41
N LYS A 471 2.24 -6.09 17.26
CA LYS A 471 1.30 -5.04 17.68
C LYS A 471 2.00 -3.87 18.38
N GLY A 472 2.99 -4.15 19.23
CA GLY A 472 3.84 -3.12 19.84
C GLY A 472 4.65 -2.32 18.81
N ALA A 473 5.20 -2.99 17.79
CA ALA A 473 5.91 -2.37 16.68
C ALA A 473 5.00 -1.48 15.83
N SER A 474 3.77 -1.91 15.55
CA SER A 474 2.74 -1.08 14.89
C SER A 474 2.42 0.17 15.71
N ALA A 475 2.17 0.04 17.02
CA ALA A 475 1.92 1.21 17.86
C ALA A 475 3.10 2.21 17.88
N LEU A 476 4.34 1.71 17.83
CA LEU A 476 5.52 2.57 17.71
C LEU A 476 5.61 3.24 16.34
N ALA A 477 5.25 2.53 15.27
CA ALA A 477 5.21 3.04 13.90
C ALA A 477 4.12 4.12 13.73
N GLN A 478 2.95 3.93 14.33
CA GLN A 478 1.89 4.95 14.44
C GLN A 478 2.41 6.18 15.17
N ALA A 479 3.06 6.01 16.33
CA ALA A 479 3.64 7.13 17.06
C ALA A 479 4.71 7.89 16.26
N ALA A 480 5.48 7.18 15.42
CA ALA A 480 6.44 7.80 14.50
C ALA A 480 5.72 8.63 13.41
N TYR A 481 4.62 8.13 12.85
CA TYR A 481 3.79 8.88 11.91
C TYR A 481 3.14 10.12 12.56
N ASP A 482 2.66 10.00 13.80
CA ASP A 482 1.98 11.09 14.51
C ASP A 482 2.89 12.32 14.68
N ILE A 483 4.21 12.10 14.80
CA ILE A 483 5.25 13.13 14.85
C ILE A 483 5.90 13.44 13.49
N ASP A 484 5.20 13.19 12.38
CA ASP A 484 5.67 13.47 11.02
C ASP A 484 6.97 12.76 10.64
N PHE A 485 7.15 11.57 11.20
CA PHE A 485 8.36 10.77 11.09
C PHE A 485 9.65 11.49 11.52
N GLN A 486 9.52 12.54 12.34
CA GLN A 486 10.65 13.25 12.95
C GLN A 486 11.22 12.45 14.12
N ILE A 487 11.67 11.24 13.83
CA ILE A 487 12.28 10.36 14.84
C ILE A 487 13.70 10.84 15.16
N PRO A 488 14.17 10.70 16.41
CA PRO A 488 15.54 11.04 16.76
C PRO A 488 16.54 10.26 15.90
N ALA A 489 17.58 10.94 15.44
CA ALA A 489 18.67 10.29 14.71
C ALA A 489 19.27 9.15 15.55
N PRO A 490 19.68 8.04 14.91
CA PRO A 490 20.41 7.01 15.60
C PRO A 490 21.67 7.61 16.25
N PRO A 491 22.12 7.08 17.40
CA PRO A 491 23.44 7.44 17.92
C PRO A 491 24.50 7.13 16.86
N ALA A 492 25.57 7.93 16.81
CA ALA A 492 26.67 7.71 15.87
C ALA A 492 27.17 6.26 15.96
N PRO A 493 27.47 5.60 14.82
CA PRO A 493 28.02 4.26 14.84
C PRO A 493 29.31 4.25 15.66
N PRO A 494 29.57 3.20 16.45
CA PRO A 494 30.77 3.15 17.25
C PRO A 494 32.01 3.11 16.35
N GLU A 495 33.08 3.80 16.74
CA GLU A 495 34.35 3.68 16.03
C GLU A 495 34.92 2.28 16.26
N VAL A 496 34.98 1.48 15.20
CA VAL A 496 35.55 0.12 15.24
C VAL A 496 37.02 0.16 14.83
N THR A 497 37.90 -0.06 15.78
CA THR A 497 39.33 -0.30 15.51
C THR A 497 39.56 -1.79 15.33
N VAL A 498 40.05 -2.18 14.15
CA VAL A 498 40.38 -3.57 13.82
C VAL A 498 41.88 -3.79 13.99
N THR A 499 42.26 -4.63 14.94
CA THR A 499 43.66 -5.07 15.11
C THR A 499 43.81 -6.50 14.62
N ALA A 500 44.60 -6.71 13.58
CA ALA A 500 44.93 -8.05 13.09
C ALA A 500 45.85 -8.79 14.07
N VAL A 501 45.54 -10.05 14.36
CA VAL A 501 46.36 -10.96 15.19
C VAL A 501 46.58 -12.29 14.46
N ASP A 502 47.52 -13.12 14.92
CA ASP A 502 47.78 -14.41 14.27
C ASP A 502 46.52 -15.31 14.37
N GLY A 503 45.98 -15.68 13.21
CA GLY A 503 44.75 -16.47 13.11
C GLY A 503 43.45 -15.75 13.44
N GLY A 504 43.42 -14.41 13.60
CA GLY A 504 42.19 -13.69 13.94
C GLY A 504 42.25 -12.17 13.85
N ALA A 505 41.18 -11.52 14.30
CA ALA A 505 41.09 -10.07 14.44
C ALA A 505 40.47 -9.72 15.79
N ILE A 506 40.97 -8.66 16.42
CA ILE A 506 40.36 -8.02 17.58
C ILE A 506 39.58 -6.81 17.08
N LEU A 507 38.30 -6.75 17.45
CA LEU A 507 37.42 -5.62 17.19
C LEU A 507 37.26 -4.86 18.51
N GLU A 508 37.76 -3.62 18.56
CA GLU A 508 37.54 -2.71 19.68
C GLU A 508 36.56 -1.64 19.22
N TRP A 509 35.52 -1.38 20.01
CA TRP A 509 34.53 -0.35 19.70
C TRP A 509 34.39 0.64 20.85
N THR A 510 34.32 1.94 20.54
CA THR A 510 34.16 3.00 21.54
C THR A 510 33.01 3.95 21.17
N ASN A 511 32.36 4.49 22.21
CA ASN A 511 31.28 5.48 22.10
C ASN A 511 31.77 6.81 22.69
N SER A 512 32.69 7.52 22.03
CA SER A 512 33.00 8.92 22.36
C SER A 512 33.56 9.65 21.13
N PRO A 513 33.25 10.94 20.95
CA PRO A 513 33.73 11.76 19.85
C PRO A 513 35.23 12.07 19.91
#